data_AF-A0A0C3P3R0-F1
#
_entry.id   AF-A0A0C3P3R0-F1
#
_cell.length_a   1.000
_cell.length_b   1.000
_cell.length_c   1.000
_cell.angle_alpha   90.00
_cell.angle_beta   90.00
_cell.angle_gamma   90.00
#
_symmetry.space_group_name_H-M   'P 1'
#
loop_
_entity.id
_entity.type
_entity.pdbx_description
1 polymer ?
#
loop_
_entity_poly.entity_id
_entity_poly.type
_entity_poly.pdbx_seq_one_letter_code
_entity_poly.pdbx_strand_id
1 'polypeptide(L)'
;MTSAVEEVTNDELLTISKHRSEAALHGAAQLPHSLSDVVGVVHSDYASPAAVRLTLRLLYAVYITGPHLGNVDVWTSDGPEPVVLLQALHAYIHKPHASSNDETKVADAMAVALFAAVDSARGRTEASPFRPHTQATLLKMISATLPSPCETFTALVPVTRPQLWLAALFAAGHTVQWCWRAWCDERIVGYDTILSLTTTWLYHLSQEDHCVFPTTRHWHSTFSTAISVDPSAAAVAISALLRLMKQSLTSSQHATPDEILDVVMKCCQGASWLLAASKDGQSSTDLSRRFSDSLCGLFFLLPDGCIALDIKDIIIEGLSYASHDVLADSLAELSGASGFDVASRLDDSIHAICR
;
A
#
# COMPACT_ATOMS: atom_id res chain seq x y z
N MET A 1 -22.39 11.86 44.52
CA MET A 1 -22.37 12.81 43.38
C MET A 1 -21.67 12.26 42.13
N THR A 2 -21.23 10.99 42.12
CA THR A 2 -20.68 10.30 40.93
C THR A 2 -21.72 9.55 40.10
N SER A 3 -22.86 9.16 40.68
CA SER A 3 -23.93 8.41 40.00
C SER A 3 -24.73 9.22 38.95
N ALA A 4 -24.82 10.54 39.10
CA ALA A 4 -25.62 11.39 38.19
C ALA A 4 -24.85 11.81 36.92
N VAL A 5 -23.51 11.63 36.90
CA VAL A 5 -22.67 11.93 35.73
C VAL A 5 -22.57 10.71 34.80
N GLU A 6 -22.70 9.49 35.34
CA GLU A 6 -22.75 8.25 34.54
C GLU A 6 -24.12 8.02 33.86
N GLU A 7 -25.24 8.47 34.45
CA GLU A 7 -26.56 8.32 33.81
C GLU A 7 -26.76 9.27 32.62
N VAL A 8 -26.27 10.50 32.69
CA VAL A 8 -26.41 11.51 31.62
C VAL A 8 -25.59 11.13 30.38
N THR A 9 -24.44 10.48 30.55
CA THR A 9 -23.60 10.05 29.43
C THR A 9 -24.19 8.86 28.66
N ASN A 10 -24.93 7.96 29.33
CA ASN A 10 -25.58 6.83 28.68
C ASN A 10 -26.80 7.25 27.83
N ASP A 11 -27.59 8.21 28.30
CA ASP A 11 -28.79 8.67 27.56
C ASP A 11 -28.40 9.48 26.31
N GLU A 12 -27.33 10.27 26.38
CA GLU A 12 -26.74 10.95 25.22
C GLU A 12 -26.18 9.95 24.19
N LEU A 13 -25.47 8.91 24.63
CA LEU A 13 -24.96 7.85 23.75
C LEU A 13 -26.08 7.08 23.05
N LEU A 14 -27.17 6.78 23.77
CA LEU A 14 -28.35 6.13 23.20
C LEU A 14 -29.03 7.02 22.16
N THR A 15 -29.15 8.31 22.43
CA THR A 15 -29.75 9.29 21.50
C THR A 15 -28.92 9.43 20.22
N ILE A 16 -27.60 9.50 20.33
CA ILE A 16 -26.68 9.53 19.19
C ILE A 16 -26.77 8.24 18.36
N SER A 17 -26.86 7.07 19.02
CA SER A 17 -26.99 5.79 18.32
C SER A 17 -28.28 5.69 17.52
N LYS A 18 -29.39 6.19 18.07
CA LYS A 18 -30.68 6.23 17.41
C LYS A 18 -30.65 7.15 16.19
N HIS A 19 -30.09 8.35 16.32
CA HIS A 19 -29.93 9.27 15.19
C HIS A 19 -29.05 8.70 14.07
N ARG A 20 -27.99 7.97 14.40
CA ARG A 20 -27.16 7.28 13.40
C ARG A 20 -27.94 6.19 12.65
N SER A 21 -28.75 5.42 13.38
CA SER A 21 -29.61 4.39 12.80
C SER A 21 -30.68 4.99 11.87
N GLU A 22 -31.36 6.05 12.31
CA GLU A 22 -32.34 6.78 11.51
C GLU A 22 -31.71 7.38 10.24
N ALA A 23 -30.52 7.98 10.36
CA ALA A 23 -29.78 8.51 9.21
C ALA A 23 -29.38 7.41 8.22
N ALA A 24 -28.99 6.23 8.70
CA ALA A 24 -28.69 5.08 7.85
C ALA A 24 -29.95 4.57 7.13
N LEU A 25 -31.09 4.52 7.83
CA LEU A 25 -32.37 4.10 7.25
C LEU A 25 -32.87 5.10 6.19
N HIS A 26 -32.75 6.41 6.46
CA HIS A 26 -33.03 7.44 5.47
C HIS A 26 -32.09 7.38 4.26
N GLY A 27 -30.81 7.06 4.48
CA GLY A 27 -29.84 6.84 3.40
C GLY A 27 -30.21 5.63 2.54
N ALA A 28 -30.61 4.52 3.16
CA ALA A 28 -31.05 3.32 2.45
C ALA A 28 -32.32 3.55 1.63
N ALA A 29 -33.26 4.36 2.13
CA ALA A 29 -34.48 4.73 1.40
C ALA A 29 -34.22 5.56 0.13
N GLN A 30 -33.04 6.18 0.00
CA GLN A 30 -32.63 6.95 -1.19
C GLN A 30 -31.93 6.09 -2.24
N LEU A 31 -31.66 4.81 -1.95
CA LEU A 31 -30.98 3.94 -2.90
C LEU A 31 -31.93 3.46 -4.00
N PRO A 32 -31.52 3.53 -5.27
CA PRO A 32 -32.26 2.95 -6.39
C PRO A 32 -32.39 1.42 -6.28
N HIS A 33 -33.36 0.88 -7.01
CA HIS A 33 -33.59 -0.57 -7.07
C HIS A 33 -32.57 -1.34 -7.94
N SER A 34 -31.89 -0.65 -8.86
CA SER A 34 -30.90 -1.26 -9.76
C SER A 34 -29.48 -0.78 -9.44
N LEU A 35 -28.48 -1.66 -9.60
CA LEU A 35 -27.08 -1.32 -9.33
C LEU A 35 -26.53 -0.25 -10.31
N SER A 36 -27.01 -0.24 -11.55
CA SER A 36 -26.63 0.75 -12.55
C SER A 36 -27.06 2.16 -12.15
N ASP A 37 -28.26 2.30 -11.57
CA ASP A 37 -28.77 3.60 -11.09
C ASP A 37 -28.07 4.05 -9.80
N VAL A 38 -27.59 3.10 -8.98
CA VAL A 38 -26.87 3.38 -7.72
C VAL A 38 -25.61 4.23 -7.97
N VAL A 39 -24.95 4.09 -9.12
CA VAL A 39 -23.80 4.94 -9.51
C VAL A 39 -24.19 6.42 -9.55
N GLY A 40 -25.43 6.73 -9.95
CA GLY A 40 -25.97 8.08 -9.99
C GLY A 40 -25.97 8.79 -8.63
N VAL A 41 -26.10 8.02 -7.54
CA VAL A 41 -26.12 8.53 -6.16
C VAL A 41 -24.76 9.09 -5.76
N VAL A 42 -23.65 8.52 -6.25
CA VAL A 42 -22.28 8.95 -5.92
C VAL A 42 -22.02 10.40 -6.34
N HIS A 43 -22.49 10.78 -7.52
CA HIS A 43 -22.27 12.11 -8.06
C HIS A 43 -23.45 13.07 -7.84
N SER A 44 -24.58 12.59 -7.33
CA SER A 44 -25.76 13.42 -7.08
C SER A 44 -25.47 14.53 -6.06
N ASP A 45 -25.90 15.76 -6.37
CA ASP A 45 -25.85 16.90 -5.44
C ASP A 45 -27.03 16.92 -4.46
N TYR A 46 -28.05 16.09 -4.72
CA TYR A 46 -29.26 15.98 -3.91
C TYR A 46 -29.23 14.77 -2.97
N ALA A 47 -28.29 13.84 -3.17
CA ALA A 47 -28.14 12.69 -2.29
C ALA A 47 -27.61 13.12 -0.92
N SER A 48 -28.19 12.56 0.13
CA SER A 48 -27.68 12.78 1.48
C SER A 48 -26.27 12.17 1.65
N PRO A 49 -25.39 12.75 2.50
CA PRO A 49 -24.07 12.17 2.76
C PRO A 49 -24.12 10.71 3.23
N ALA A 50 -25.18 10.31 3.96
CA ALA A 50 -25.38 8.93 4.39
C ALA A 50 -25.67 8.00 3.21
N ALA A 51 -26.51 8.43 2.25
CA ALA A 51 -26.79 7.68 1.03
C ALA A 51 -25.54 7.52 0.16
N VAL A 52 -24.71 8.56 0.04
CA VAL A 52 -23.43 8.48 -0.69
C VAL A 52 -22.46 7.50 -0.02
N ARG A 53 -22.30 7.56 1.32
CA ARG A 53 -21.45 6.60 2.05
C ARG A 53 -21.95 5.17 1.89
N LEU A 54 -23.26 4.95 1.97
CA LEU A 54 -23.86 3.62 1.78
C LEU A 54 -23.65 3.12 0.35
N THR A 55 -23.82 4.00 -0.63
CA THR A 55 -23.56 3.71 -2.05
C THR A 55 -22.11 3.29 -2.27
N LEU A 56 -21.14 4.06 -1.76
CA LEU A 56 -19.72 3.72 -1.88
C LEU A 56 -19.40 2.36 -1.24
N ARG A 57 -19.99 2.06 -0.07
CA ARG A 57 -19.84 0.74 0.58
C ARG A 57 -20.42 -0.39 -0.28
N LEU A 58 -21.58 -0.20 -0.90
CA LEU A 58 -22.19 -1.20 -1.78
C LEU A 58 -21.35 -1.43 -3.03
N LEU A 59 -20.93 -0.35 -3.71
CA LEU A 59 -20.06 -0.44 -4.87
C LEU A 59 -18.74 -1.11 -4.50
N TYR A 60 -18.14 -0.73 -3.37
CA TYR A 60 -16.92 -1.35 -2.87
C TYR A 60 -17.10 -2.85 -2.61
N ALA A 61 -18.17 -3.24 -1.93
CA ALA A 61 -18.48 -4.64 -1.67
C ALA A 61 -18.66 -5.44 -2.98
N VAL A 62 -19.29 -4.86 -3.99
CA VAL A 62 -19.53 -5.52 -5.28
C VAL A 62 -18.25 -5.61 -6.12
N TYR A 63 -17.54 -4.50 -6.31
CA TYR A 63 -16.42 -4.41 -7.27
C TYR A 63 -15.04 -4.74 -6.69
N ILE A 64 -14.85 -4.57 -5.38
CA ILE A 64 -13.58 -4.88 -4.71
C ILE A 64 -13.71 -6.19 -3.95
N THR A 65 -14.66 -6.30 -3.03
CA THR A 65 -14.78 -7.50 -2.17
C THR A 65 -15.37 -8.70 -2.94
N GLY A 66 -16.35 -8.47 -3.81
CA GLY A 66 -17.05 -9.52 -4.56
C GLY A 66 -16.14 -10.48 -5.33
N PRO A 67 -15.20 -9.98 -6.18
CA PRO A 67 -14.24 -10.83 -6.89
C PRO A 67 -13.36 -11.70 -5.99
N HIS A 68 -13.17 -11.30 -4.73
CA HIS A 68 -12.38 -12.06 -3.74
C HIS A 68 -13.19 -13.18 -3.10
N LEU A 69 -14.52 -13.03 -3.05
CA LEU A 69 -15.42 -14.02 -2.46
C LEU A 69 -15.84 -15.09 -3.47
N GLY A 70 -15.74 -14.81 -4.77
CA GLY A 70 -15.93 -15.78 -5.84
C GLY A 70 -15.32 -15.26 -7.13
N ASN A 71 -14.80 -16.16 -7.98
CA ASN A 71 -14.23 -15.87 -9.30
C ASN A 71 -15.29 -15.38 -10.32
N VAL A 72 -16.13 -14.42 -9.92
CA VAL A 72 -17.14 -13.78 -10.75
C VAL A 72 -16.52 -12.50 -11.28
N ASP A 73 -16.38 -12.40 -12.60
CA ASP A 73 -15.96 -11.16 -13.23
C ASP A 73 -17.11 -10.15 -13.22
N VAL A 74 -17.06 -9.27 -12.22
CA VAL A 74 -18.09 -8.25 -11.95
C VAL A 74 -18.22 -7.25 -13.09
N TRP A 75 -17.19 -7.11 -13.94
CA TRP A 75 -17.19 -6.19 -15.08
C TRP A 75 -17.88 -6.76 -16.32
N THR A 76 -18.21 -8.06 -16.34
CA THR A 76 -18.84 -8.74 -17.49
C THR A 76 -20.35 -8.95 -17.34
N SER A 77 -20.88 -8.83 -16.12
CA SER A 77 -22.31 -8.95 -15.79
C SER A 77 -23.07 -7.62 -15.96
N ASP A 78 -24.39 -7.63 -15.74
CA ASP A 78 -25.38 -6.51 -15.82
C ASP A 78 -25.07 -5.23 -14.99
N GLY A 79 -23.81 -4.98 -14.63
CA GLY A 79 -23.35 -3.80 -13.93
C GLY A 79 -23.13 -2.58 -14.84
N PRO A 80 -23.00 -1.38 -14.24
CA PRO A 80 -22.63 -0.15 -14.94
C PRO A 80 -21.30 -0.29 -15.69
N GLU A 81 -21.23 0.33 -16.88
CA GLU A 81 -19.99 0.43 -17.64
C GLU A 81 -18.88 1.10 -16.79
N PRO A 82 -17.63 0.60 -16.84
CA PRO A 82 -16.51 1.16 -16.06
C PRO A 82 -16.35 2.67 -16.24
N VAL A 83 -16.59 3.19 -17.44
CA VAL A 83 -16.49 4.62 -17.76
C VAL A 83 -17.51 5.45 -16.97
N VAL A 84 -18.74 4.96 -16.83
CA VAL A 84 -19.82 5.65 -16.09
C VAL A 84 -19.48 5.71 -14.60
N LEU A 85 -19.03 4.59 -14.03
CA LEU A 85 -18.60 4.54 -12.63
C LEU A 85 -17.41 5.48 -12.38
N LEU A 86 -16.45 5.52 -13.30
CA LEU A 86 -15.28 6.37 -13.19
C LEU A 86 -15.63 7.87 -13.23
N GLN A 87 -16.58 8.26 -14.09
CA GLN A 87 -17.09 9.64 -14.14
C GLN A 87 -17.80 10.02 -12.83
N ALA A 88 -18.59 9.11 -12.27
CA ALA A 88 -19.26 9.33 -11.00
C ALA A 88 -18.27 9.50 -9.83
N LEU A 89 -17.25 8.63 -9.77
CA LEU A 89 -16.18 8.73 -8.78
C LEU A 89 -15.36 10.01 -8.95
N HIS A 90 -15.07 10.39 -10.20
CA HIS A 90 -14.39 11.65 -10.50
C HIS A 90 -15.15 12.85 -9.94
N ALA A 91 -16.47 12.89 -10.15
CA ALA A 91 -17.32 13.94 -9.58
C ALA A 91 -17.27 13.92 -8.04
N TYR A 92 -17.33 12.75 -7.39
CA TYR A 92 -17.22 12.63 -5.93
C TYR A 92 -15.87 13.17 -5.41
N ILE A 93 -14.76 12.76 -6.02
CA ILE A 93 -13.39 13.14 -5.60
C ILE A 93 -13.19 14.67 -5.61
N HIS A 94 -13.85 15.39 -6.51
CA HIS A 94 -13.73 16.85 -6.60
C HIS A 94 -14.72 17.60 -5.72
N LYS A 95 -15.62 16.91 -5.00
CA LYS A 95 -16.52 17.56 -4.04
C LYS A 95 -15.72 17.99 -2.80
N PRO A 96 -16.00 19.17 -2.23
CA PRO A 96 -15.40 19.58 -0.98
C PRO A 96 -15.94 18.69 0.15
N HIS A 97 -15.07 17.87 0.75
CA HIS A 97 -15.41 17.07 1.92
C HIS A 97 -15.17 17.90 3.20
N ALA A 98 -16.19 18.03 4.04
CA ALA A 98 -16.06 18.62 5.37
C ALA A 98 -15.18 17.74 6.29
N SER A 99 -14.70 18.32 7.40
CA SER A 99 -13.69 17.78 8.33
C SER A 99 -13.68 16.25 8.50
N SER A 100 -12.45 15.68 8.54
CA SER A 100 -12.20 14.24 8.50
C SER A 100 -12.65 13.53 9.78
N ASN A 101 -13.91 13.16 9.85
CA ASN A 101 -14.32 12.08 10.74
C ASN A 101 -13.90 10.72 10.15
N ASP A 102 -13.88 9.68 10.98
CA ASP A 102 -13.45 8.35 10.55
C ASP A 102 -14.36 7.76 9.45
N GLU A 103 -15.65 8.10 9.45
CA GLU A 103 -16.58 7.63 8.41
C GLU A 103 -16.26 8.22 7.03
N THR A 104 -15.85 9.48 6.96
CA THR A 104 -15.42 10.16 5.75
C THR A 104 -14.11 9.56 5.26
N LYS A 105 -13.15 9.29 6.16
CA LYS A 105 -11.89 8.61 5.79
C LYS A 105 -12.13 7.24 5.17
N VAL A 106 -13.08 6.48 5.71
CA VAL A 106 -13.46 5.17 5.15
C VAL A 106 -14.11 5.33 3.78
N ALA A 107 -15.01 6.29 3.62
CA ALA A 107 -15.65 6.57 2.33
C ALA A 107 -14.63 7.01 1.27
N ASP A 108 -13.69 7.87 1.64
CA ASP A 108 -12.61 8.36 0.77
C ASP A 108 -11.66 7.23 0.38
N ALA A 109 -11.26 6.39 1.33
CA ALA A 109 -10.50 5.17 1.07
C ALA A 109 -11.21 4.23 0.08
N MET A 110 -12.51 3.99 0.28
CA MET A 110 -13.32 3.18 -0.63
C MET A 110 -13.42 3.82 -2.02
N ALA A 111 -13.59 5.14 -2.11
CA ALA A 111 -13.64 5.85 -3.37
C ALA A 111 -12.31 5.76 -4.13
N VAL A 112 -11.17 5.91 -3.44
CA VAL A 112 -9.83 5.74 -4.02
C VAL A 112 -9.62 4.31 -4.50
N ALA A 113 -9.97 3.30 -3.70
CA ALA A 113 -9.82 1.90 -4.08
C ALA A 113 -10.71 1.52 -5.27
N LEU A 114 -11.97 1.99 -5.29
CA LEU A 114 -12.88 1.84 -6.42
C LEU A 114 -12.31 2.51 -7.67
N PHE A 115 -11.82 3.75 -7.55
CA PHE A 115 -11.22 4.47 -8.66
C PHE A 115 -10.03 3.70 -9.24
N ALA A 116 -9.13 3.22 -8.38
CA ALA A 116 -7.98 2.42 -8.78
C ALA A 116 -8.36 1.13 -9.48
N ALA A 117 -9.39 0.42 -8.99
CA ALA A 117 -9.87 -0.82 -9.61
C ALA A 117 -10.52 -0.58 -10.97
N VAL A 118 -11.41 0.43 -11.06
CA VAL A 118 -12.07 0.80 -12.32
C VAL A 118 -11.06 1.24 -13.37
N ASP A 119 -10.11 2.10 -13.00
CA ASP A 119 -9.07 2.55 -13.92
C ASP A 119 -8.16 1.40 -14.36
N SER A 120 -7.84 0.48 -13.45
CA SER A 120 -7.07 -0.73 -13.79
C SER A 120 -7.81 -1.65 -14.76
N ALA A 121 -9.13 -1.80 -14.60
CA ALA A 121 -9.97 -2.65 -15.45
C ALA A 121 -10.12 -2.11 -16.88
N ARG A 122 -9.99 -0.79 -17.11
CA ARG A 122 -10.04 -0.18 -18.45
C ARG A 122 -8.86 -0.56 -19.35
N GLY A 123 -7.80 -1.13 -18.77
CA GLY A 123 -6.61 -1.57 -19.50
C GLY A 123 -5.71 -0.42 -19.97
N ARG A 124 -4.52 -0.76 -20.47
CA ARG A 124 -3.47 0.21 -20.88
C ARG A 124 -3.72 0.90 -22.22
N THR A 125 -4.72 0.46 -22.98
CA THR A 125 -4.94 0.89 -24.38
C THR A 125 -5.55 2.27 -24.51
N GLU A 126 -6.24 2.75 -23.47
CA GLU A 126 -6.71 4.12 -23.38
C GLU A 126 -5.88 4.82 -22.31
N ALA A 127 -4.96 5.70 -22.73
CA ALA A 127 -4.30 6.60 -21.78
C ALA A 127 -5.39 7.27 -20.94
N SER A 128 -5.37 7.05 -19.62
CA SER A 128 -6.43 7.57 -18.77
C SER A 128 -6.52 9.09 -19.03
N PRO A 129 -7.71 9.64 -19.31
CA PRO A 129 -7.85 11.06 -19.62
C PRO A 129 -7.65 11.95 -18.38
N PHE A 130 -7.12 11.40 -17.29
CA PHE A 130 -7.03 12.12 -16.04
C PHE A 130 -6.01 13.23 -16.11
N ARG A 131 -6.48 14.40 -15.71
CA ARG A 131 -5.66 15.59 -15.59
C ARG A 131 -4.81 15.47 -14.32
N PRO A 132 -3.62 16.11 -14.28
CA PRO A 132 -2.79 16.20 -13.08
C PRO A 132 -3.56 16.63 -11.82
N HIS A 133 -4.65 17.38 -11.98
CA HIS A 133 -5.54 17.78 -10.89
C HIS A 133 -6.20 16.60 -10.16
N THR A 134 -6.72 15.60 -10.88
CA THR A 134 -7.39 14.44 -10.28
C THR A 134 -6.40 13.58 -9.50
N GLN A 135 -5.21 13.36 -10.06
CA GLN A 135 -4.13 12.66 -9.37
C GLN A 135 -3.72 13.41 -8.09
N ALA A 136 -3.58 14.73 -8.13
CA ALA A 136 -3.25 15.52 -6.94
C ALA A 136 -4.35 15.41 -5.86
N THR A 137 -5.63 15.39 -6.24
CA THR A 137 -6.74 15.24 -5.29
C THR A 137 -6.79 13.83 -4.68
N LEU A 138 -6.61 12.78 -5.50
CA LEU A 138 -6.51 11.41 -5.01
C LEU A 138 -5.35 11.23 -4.03
N LEU A 139 -4.18 11.80 -4.35
CA LEU A 139 -3.03 11.76 -3.47
C LEU A 139 -3.30 12.47 -2.14
N LYS A 140 -4.01 13.61 -2.17
CA LYS A 140 -4.46 14.30 -0.95
C LYS A 140 -5.40 13.44 -0.12
N MET A 141 -6.37 12.76 -0.75
CA MET A 141 -7.27 11.83 -0.04
C MET A 141 -6.48 10.70 0.62
N ILE A 142 -5.54 10.07 -0.10
CA ILE A 142 -4.65 9.04 0.46
C ILE A 142 -3.85 9.60 1.65
N SER A 143 -3.22 10.77 1.48
CA SER A 143 -2.44 11.40 2.57
C SER A 143 -3.29 11.74 3.80
N ALA A 144 -4.58 12.06 3.63
CA ALA A 144 -5.49 12.35 4.73
C ALA A 144 -5.92 11.10 5.50
N THR A 145 -5.87 9.93 4.85
CA THR A 145 -6.13 8.63 5.50
C THR A 145 -4.91 8.08 6.23
N LEU A 146 -3.70 8.40 5.77
CA LEU A 146 -2.47 8.06 6.46
C LEU A 146 -2.22 9.04 7.62
N PRO A 147 -1.58 8.60 8.72
CA PRO A 147 -1.08 9.53 9.71
C PRO A 147 -0.11 10.49 9.03
N SER A 148 -0.23 11.78 9.36
CA SER A 148 0.67 12.80 8.81
C SER A 148 2.11 12.34 9.03
N PRO A 149 2.96 12.31 7.99
CA PRO A 149 4.36 12.04 8.20
C PRO A 149 4.86 13.06 9.23
N CYS A 150 5.50 12.57 10.29
CA CYS A 150 6.19 13.45 11.21
C CYS A 150 7.21 14.25 10.37
N GLU A 151 7.36 15.55 10.65
CA GLU A 151 8.18 16.47 9.83
C GLU A 151 9.63 15.98 9.62
N THR A 152 10.08 15.05 10.46
CA THR A 152 11.30 14.25 10.25
C THR A 152 11.03 13.09 9.28
N PHE A 153 11.35 13.34 8.01
CA PHE A 153 11.42 12.42 6.86
C PHE A 153 12.23 11.11 7.07
N THR A 154 12.67 10.79 8.28
CA THR A 154 13.74 9.84 8.54
C THR A 154 13.31 8.41 8.84
N ALA A 155 12.01 8.13 9.00
CA ALA A 155 11.55 6.76 9.19
C ALA A 155 10.19 6.51 8.51
N LEU A 156 10.20 5.65 7.50
CA LEU A 156 9.02 4.96 6.98
C LEU A 156 8.51 4.00 8.07
N VAL A 157 7.79 4.53 9.05
CA VAL A 157 7.19 3.71 10.11
C VAL A 157 5.81 3.26 9.62
N PRO A 158 5.57 1.95 9.45
CA PRO A 158 4.25 1.46 9.07
C PRO A 158 3.21 1.82 10.14
N VAL A 159 1.98 2.09 9.72
CA VAL A 159 0.86 2.19 10.67
C VAL A 159 0.59 0.80 11.21
N THR A 160 0.83 0.58 12.50
CA THR A 160 0.72 -0.77 13.08
C THR A 160 -0.70 -1.15 13.47
N ARG A 161 -1.55 -0.15 13.75
CA ARG A 161 -2.92 -0.40 14.23
C ARG A 161 -3.87 -0.63 13.05
N PRO A 162 -4.68 -1.70 13.09
CA PRO A 162 -5.67 -1.95 12.06
C PRO A 162 -6.72 -0.82 12.08
N GLN A 163 -6.84 -0.11 10.97
CA GLN A 163 -7.85 0.94 10.77
C GLN A 163 -8.74 0.54 9.60
N LEU A 164 -10.05 0.79 9.72
CA LEU A 164 -11.02 0.37 8.70
C LEU A 164 -10.75 0.98 7.32
N TRP A 165 -10.30 2.24 7.27
CA TRP A 165 -9.95 2.89 6.01
C TRP A 165 -8.66 2.34 5.39
N LEU A 166 -7.69 1.89 6.20
CA LEU A 166 -6.51 1.21 5.70
C LEU A 166 -6.87 -0.15 5.12
N ALA A 167 -7.71 -0.92 5.81
CA ALA A 167 -8.25 -2.16 5.26
C ALA A 167 -9.00 -1.91 3.94
N ALA A 168 -9.77 -0.81 3.85
CA ALA A 168 -10.46 -0.43 2.62
C ALA A 168 -9.50 -0.10 1.47
N LEU A 169 -8.40 0.62 1.73
CA LEU A 169 -7.37 0.91 0.74
C LEU A 169 -6.59 -0.33 0.31
N PHE A 170 -6.30 -1.22 1.25
CA PHE A 170 -5.42 -2.38 1.03
C PHE A 170 -6.12 -3.62 0.52
N ALA A 171 -7.44 -3.68 0.57
CA ALA A 171 -8.17 -4.83 0.05
C ALA A 171 -7.70 -5.14 -1.37
N ALA A 172 -7.38 -6.41 -1.61
CA ALA A 172 -6.87 -6.94 -2.86
C ALA A 172 -5.47 -6.49 -3.32
N GLY A 173 -4.84 -5.54 -2.62
CA GLY A 173 -3.58 -4.92 -3.06
C GLY A 173 -3.67 -4.08 -4.34
N HIS A 174 -4.82 -4.03 -5.02
CA HIS A 174 -5.00 -3.34 -6.30
C HIS A 174 -4.71 -1.84 -6.21
N THR A 175 -5.12 -1.20 -5.12
CA THR A 175 -4.88 0.24 -4.92
C THR A 175 -3.40 0.57 -4.90
N VAL A 176 -2.59 -0.24 -4.20
CA VAL A 176 -1.14 -0.01 -4.09
C VAL A 176 -0.44 -0.23 -5.43
N GLN A 177 -0.81 -1.30 -6.14
CA GLN A 177 -0.30 -1.58 -7.49
C GLN A 177 -0.66 -0.46 -8.48
N TRP A 178 -1.88 0.05 -8.39
CA TRP A 178 -2.32 1.20 -9.17
C TRP A 178 -1.52 2.46 -8.81
N CYS A 179 -1.28 2.72 -7.52
CA CYS A 179 -0.46 3.83 -7.08
C CYS A 179 0.96 3.77 -7.62
N TRP A 180 1.61 2.60 -7.63
CA TRP A 180 2.94 2.45 -8.22
C TRP A 180 2.97 2.86 -9.69
N ARG A 181 1.93 2.52 -10.45
CA ARG A 181 1.81 2.90 -11.87
C ARG A 181 1.50 4.38 -12.06
N ALA A 182 0.56 4.92 -11.28
CA ALA A 182 0.11 6.30 -11.41
C ALA A 182 1.19 7.32 -10.98
N TRP A 183 2.05 6.94 -10.03
CA TRP A 183 3.13 7.78 -9.49
C TRP A 183 4.50 7.09 -9.60
N CYS A 184 4.84 6.55 -10.76
CA CYS A 184 6.12 5.85 -10.99
C CYS A 184 7.35 6.77 -11.10
N ASP A 185 7.21 8.08 -10.91
CA ASP A 185 8.32 9.05 -10.95
C ASP A 185 8.53 9.62 -9.55
N GLU A 186 9.69 9.29 -8.95
CA GLU A 186 10.07 9.72 -7.60
C GLU A 186 10.13 11.24 -7.44
N ARG A 187 10.19 12.00 -8.54
CA ARG A 187 10.23 13.46 -8.54
C ARG A 187 8.86 14.11 -8.36
N ILE A 188 7.78 13.32 -8.42
CA ILE A 188 6.42 13.85 -8.25
C ILE A 188 6.17 14.21 -6.78
N VAL A 189 5.61 15.40 -6.55
CA VAL A 189 5.24 15.88 -5.22
C VAL A 189 4.27 14.89 -4.56
N GLY A 190 4.60 14.48 -3.33
CA GLY A 190 3.80 13.56 -2.53
C GLY A 190 4.09 12.08 -2.79
N TYR A 191 5.15 11.75 -3.53
CA TYR A 191 5.63 10.37 -3.68
C TYR A 191 5.88 9.67 -2.33
N ASP A 192 6.28 10.41 -1.29
CA ASP A 192 6.45 9.86 0.07
C ASP A 192 5.14 9.28 0.65
N THR A 193 3.99 9.80 0.23
CA THR A 193 2.68 9.26 0.59
C THR A 193 2.50 7.85 0.02
N ILE A 194 2.97 7.63 -1.21
CA ILE A 194 2.94 6.32 -1.87
C ILE A 194 3.89 5.35 -1.20
N LEU A 195 5.08 5.80 -0.79
CA LEU A 195 6.04 5.00 -0.04
C LEU A 195 5.50 4.62 1.35
N SER A 196 4.84 5.57 2.02
CA SER A 196 4.19 5.35 3.32
C SER A 196 3.01 4.37 3.21
N LEU A 197 2.20 4.52 2.15
CA LEU A 197 1.12 3.60 1.83
C LEU A 197 1.65 2.19 1.57
N THR A 198 2.70 2.08 0.74
CA THR A 198 3.32 0.80 0.38
C THR A 198 3.95 0.13 1.60
N THR A 199 4.67 0.88 2.43
CA THR A 199 5.27 0.38 3.68
C THR A 199 4.19 -0.17 4.61
N THR A 200 3.10 0.58 4.79
CA THR A 200 1.99 0.17 5.66
C THR A 200 1.25 -1.05 5.10
N TRP A 201 1.05 -1.11 3.79
CA TRP A 201 0.48 -2.28 3.13
C TRP A 201 1.34 -3.53 3.33
N LEU A 202 2.64 -3.43 3.05
CA LEU A 202 3.59 -4.54 3.22
C LEU A 202 3.62 -5.03 4.67
N TYR A 203 3.54 -4.15 5.65
CA TYR A 203 3.43 -4.53 7.05
C TYR A 203 2.16 -5.33 7.33
N HIS A 204 1.00 -4.89 6.83
CA HIS A 204 -0.25 -5.60 7.08
C HIS A 204 -0.41 -6.92 6.33
N LEU A 205 0.30 -7.11 5.21
CA LEU A 205 0.26 -8.37 4.47
C LEU A 205 0.61 -9.60 5.34
N SER A 206 1.52 -9.48 6.32
CA SER A 206 1.90 -10.59 7.22
C SER A 206 0.93 -10.79 8.39
N GLN A 207 0.10 -9.80 8.72
CA GLN A 207 -0.78 -9.83 9.89
C GLN A 207 -2.11 -10.54 9.62
N GLU A 208 -2.44 -10.80 8.35
CA GLU A 208 -3.64 -11.56 7.97
C GLU A 208 -3.53 -13.06 8.36
N ASP A 209 -2.33 -13.54 8.70
CA ASP A 209 -1.99 -14.95 8.97
C ASP A 209 -2.23 -15.41 10.42
N HIS A 210 -3.08 -14.76 11.22
CA HIS A 210 -3.46 -15.26 12.57
C HIS A 210 -4.29 -16.57 12.55
N CYS A 211 -4.37 -17.27 11.42
CA CYS A 211 -4.99 -18.58 11.33
C CYS A 211 -4.10 -19.66 11.98
N VAL A 212 -4.75 -20.66 12.60
CA VAL A 212 -4.18 -21.67 13.52
C VAL A 212 -3.13 -22.60 12.89
N PHE A 213 -2.86 -22.50 11.58
CA PHE A 213 -1.96 -23.40 10.86
C PHE A 213 -0.81 -22.61 10.20
N PRO A 214 0.46 -22.76 10.67
CA PRO A 214 1.60 -21.96 10.25
C PRO A 214 2.19 -22.39 8.88
N THR A 215 1.37 -22.96 8.00
CA THR A 215 1.86 -23.52 6.74
C THR A 215 1.70 -22.50 5.62
N THR A 216 2.85 -22.07 5.07
CA THR A 216 3.05 -21.22 3.89
C THR A 216 2.69 -19.74 4.07
N ARG A 217 3.67 -18.87 3.81
CA ARG A 217 3.57 -17.39 3.79
C ARG A 217 2.49 -16.95 2.80
N HIS A 218 1.22 -16.82 3.20
CA HIS A 218 0.11 -16.50 2.29
C HIS A 218 0.29 -15.14 1.62
N TRP A 219 0.93 -14.21 2.32
CA TRP A 219 1.31 -12.91 1.77
C TRP A 219 2.16 -12.99 0.50
N HIS A 220 2.90 -14.09 0.29
CA HIS A 220 3.75 -14.30 -0.88
C HIS A 220 2.93 -14.31 -2.18
N SER A 221 1.77 -14.97 -2.21
CA SER A 221 0.94 -15.00 -3.41
C SER A 221 0.35 -13.63 -3.73
N THR A 222 -0.11 -12.89 -2.72
CA THR A 222 -0.67 -11.55 -2.90
C THR A 222 0.40 -10.57 -3.37
N PHE A 223 1.59 -10.60 -2.76
CA PHE A 223 2.69 -9.72 -3.11
C PHE A 223 3.30 -10.05 -4.48
N SER A 224 3.48 -11.33 -4.80
CA SER A 224 4.00 -11.75 -6.12
C SER A 224 3.03 -11.44 -7.24
N THR A 225 1.71 -11.64 -7.01
CA THR A 225 0.67 -11.19 -7.95
C THR A 225 0.75 -9.69 -8.16
N ALA A 226 0.92 -8.91 -7.09
CA ALA A 226 1.05 -7.46 -7.18
C ALA A 226 2.23 -6.99 -8.02
N ILE A 227 3.41 -7.60 -7.83
CA ILE A 227 4.61 -7.32 -8.62
C ILE A 227 4.41 -7.72 -10.09
N SER A 228 3.72 -8.83 -10.34
CA SER A 228 3.53 -9.38 -11.70
C SER A 228 2.61 -8.52 -12.58
N VAL A 229 1.71 -7.71 -11.98
CA VAL A 229 0.82 -6.80 -12.73
C VAL A 229 1.61 -5.73 -13.48
N ASP A 230 2.61 -5.12 -12.82
CA ASP A 230 3.50 -4.14 -13.44
C ASP A 230 4.90 -4.17 -12.80
N PRO A 231 5.79 -5.05 -13.29
CA PRO A 231 7.12 -5.23 -12.72
C PRO A 231 7.97 -3.95 -12.75
N SER A 232 7.78 -3.10 -13.76
CA SER A 232 8.55 -1.86 -13.88
C SER A 232 8.14 -0.84 -12.82
N ALA A 233 6.83 -0.64 -12.63
CA ALA A 233 6.32 0.27 -11.60
C ALA A 233 6.65 -0.24 -10.19
N ALA A 234 6.49 -1.55 -9.97
CA ALA A 234 6.88 -2.20 -8.72
C ALA A 234 8.38 -2.03 -8.44
N ALA A 235 9.24 -2.15 -9.46
CA ALA A 235 10.68 -2.00 -9.31
C ALA A 235 11.07 -0.61 -8.82
N VAL A 236 10.45 0.45 -9.37
CA VAL A 236 10.70 1.82 -8.91
C VAL A 236 10.30 1.98 -7.44
N ALA A 237 9.08 1.56 -7.08
CA ALA A 237 8.58 1.67 -5.70
C ALA A 237 9.46 0.89 -4.70
N ILE A 238 9.80 -0.36 -5.00
CA ILE A 238 10.63 -1.21 -4.15
C ILE A 238 12.06 -0.66 -4.04
N SER A 239 12.64 -0.19 -5.14
CA SER A 239 13.99 0.40 -5.12
C SER A 239 14.04 1.66 -4.25
N ALA A 240 13.01 2.52 -4.33
CA ALA A 240 12.89 3.71 -3.49
C ALA A 240 12.77 3.34 -2.00
N LEU A 241 11.96 2.33 -1.66
CA LEU A 241 11.84 1.84 -0.28
C LEU A 241 13.16 1.29 0.25
N LEU A 242 13.85 0.43 -0.51
CA LEU A 242 15.15 -0.12 -0.11
C LEU A 242 16.19 0.97 0.12
N ARG A 243 16.23 1.98 -0.76
CA ARG A 243 17.10 3.15 -0.60
C ARG A 243 16.81 3.92 0.70
N LEU A 244 15.53 4.18 0.99
CA LEU A 244 15.13 4.87 2.23
C LEU A 244 15.43 4.03 3.47
N MET A 245 15.23 2.72 3.41
CA MET A 245 15.59 1.80 4.49
C MET A 245 17.11 1.79 4.73
N LYS A 246 17.92 1.71 3.67
CA LYS A 246 19.39 1.83 3.74
C LYS A 246 19.78 3.15 4.42
N GLN A 247 19.20 4.28 3.99
CA GLN A 247 19.47 5.60 4.59
C GLN A 247 19.06 5.68 6.08
N SER A 248 17.90 5.13 6.43
CA SER A 248 17.38 5.12 7.80
C SER A 248 18.27 4.27 8.72
N LEU A 249 18.68 3.07 8.27
CA LEU A 249 19.59 2.19 9.01
C LEU A 249 20.99 2.79 9.18
N THR A 250 21.48 3.54 8.18
CA THR A 250 22.78 4.21 8.28
C THR A 250 22.75 5.37 9.27
N SER A 251 21.59 6.02 9.43
CA SER A 251 21.42 7.20 10.30
C SER A 251 21.00 6.83 11.73
N SER A 252 20.41 5.66 11.93
CA SER A 252 19.88 5.22 13.22
C SER A 252 20.98 4.69 14.15
N GLN A 253 21.02 5.20 15.38
CA GLN A 253 21.82 4.64 16.46
C GLN A 253 21.05 3.61 17.30
N HIS A 254 19.74 3.46 17.06
CA HIS A 254 18.86 2.62 17.84
C HIS A 254 18.55 1.30 17.13
N ALA A 255 18.20 0.29 17.93
CA ALA A 255 17.71 -0.99 17.44
C ALA A 255 16.54 -0.77 16.47
N THR A 256 16.59 -1.46 15.33
CA THR A 256 15.53 -1.38 14.32
C THR A 256 14.31 -2.14 14.81
N PRO A 257 13.12 -1.51 14.88
CA PRO A 257 11.89 -2.20 15.27
C PRO A 257 11.58 -3.38 14.34
N ASP A 258 11.02 -4.45 14.91
CA ASP A 258 10.67 -5.67 14.17
C ASP A 258 9.69 -5.39 13.02
N GLU A 259 8.80 -4.40 13.19
CA GLU A 259 7.85 -3.98 12.16
C GLU A 259 8.56 -3.43 10.92
N ILE A 260 9.69 -2.74 11.09
CA ILE A 260 10.49 -2.24 9.98
C ILE A 260 11.24 -3.39 9.33
N LEU A 261 11.80 -4.31 10.11
CA LEU A 261 12.50 -5.50 9.59
C LEU A 261 11.56 -6.38 8.75
N ASP A 262 10.30 -6.54 9.15
CA ASP A 262 9.29 -7.26 8.37
C ASP A 262 9.05 -6.60 7.00
N VAL A 263 8.96 -5.27 6.92
CA VAL A 263 8.84 -4.57 5.63
C VAL A 263 10.13 -4.71 4.81
N VAL A 264 11.30 -4.58 5.44
CA VAL A 264 12.62 -4.78 4.77
C VAL A 264 12.70 -6.17 4.15
N MET A 265 12.31 -7.20 4.89
CA MET A 265 12.27 -8.59 4.41
C MET A 265 11.44 -8.71 3.14
N LYS A 266 10.22 -8.15 3.13
CA LYS A 266 9.33 -8.19 1.96
C LYS A 266 9.88 -7.38 0.79
N CYS A 267 10.49 -6.21 1.03
CA CYS A 267 11.16 -5.43 -0.01
C CYS A 267 12.34 -6.19 -0.64
N CYS A 268 13.18 -6.84 0.18
CA CYS A 268 14.29 -7.68 -0.29
C CYS A 268 13.77 -8.87 -1.12
N GLN A 269 12.69 -9.50 -0.68
CA GLN A 269 12.04 -10.58 -1.42
C GLN A 269 11.50 -10.10 -2.78
N GLY A 270 10.84 -8.94 -2.81
CA GLY A 270 10.31 -8.36 -4.04
C GLY A 270 11.42 -7.97 -5.01
N ALA A 271 12.53 -7.40 -4.52
CA ALA A 271 13.71 -7.13 -5.32
C ALA A 271 14.33 -8.42 -5.89
N SER A 272 14.37 -9.49 -5.10
CA SER A 272 14.85 -10.81 -5.54
C SER A 272 14.01 -11.37 -6.67
N TRP A 273 12.67 -11.28 -6.60
CA TRP A 273 11.80 -11.71 -7.71
C TRP A 273 11.98 -10.86 -8.96
N LEU A 274 12.14 -9.54 -8.81
CA LEU A 274 12.39 -8.64 -9.93
C LEU A 274 13.74 -8.90 -10.60
N LEU A 275 14.77 -9.24 -9.82
CA LEU A 275 16.07 -9.68 -10.34
C LEU A 275 15.98 -11.05 -11.03
N ALA A 276 15.25 -12.00 -10.44
CA ALA A 276 15.04 -13.31 -11.06
C ALA A 276 14.31 -13.17 -12.40
N ALA A 277 13.25 -12.36 -12.47
CA ALA A 277 12.50 -12.10 -13.69
C ALA A 277 13.32 -11.35 -14.74
N SER A 278 14.30 -10.54 -14.34
CA SER A 278 15.15 -9.79 -15.27
C SER A 278 16.22 -10.65 -15.94
N LYS A 279 16.60 -11.79 -15.33
CA LYS A 279 17.58 -12.75 -15.86
C LYS A 279 17.14 -13.37 -17.18
N ASP A 280 15.83 -13.59 -17.34
CA ASP A 280 15.25 -14.23 -18.53
C ASP A 280 14.93 -13.23 -19.65
N GLY A 281 15.04 -11.91 -19.38
CA GLY A 281 14.77 -10.84 -20.35
C GLY A 281 16.00 -9.98 -20.65
N GLN A 282 16.05 -9.33 -21.81
CA GLN A 282 17.01 -8.24 -22.10
C GLN A 282 16.70 -6.95 -21.31
N SER A 283 16.23 -7.07 -20.06
CA SER A 283 15.82 -5.95 -19.23
C SER A 283 17.00 -5.24 -18.55
N SER A 284 16.82 -3.92 -18.42
CA SER A 284 17.70 -2.87 -17.90
C SER A 284 18.77 -3.28 -16.87
N THR A 285 20.04 -3.21 -17.29
CA THR A 285 21.23 -3.32 -16.42
C THR A 285 21.23 -2.32 -15.26
N ASP A 286 20.56 -1.17 -15.43
CA ASP A 286 20.43 -0.14 -14.39
C ASP A 286 19.58 -0.61 -13.20
N LEU A 287 18.46 -1.32 -13.46
CA LEU A 287 17.63 -1.85 -12.36
C LEU A 287 18.37 -2.91 -11.56
N SER A 288 19.10 -3.81 -12.24
CA SER A 288 19.93 -4.81 -11.56
C SER A 288 20.95 -4.14 -10.65
N ARG A 289 21.64 -3.09 -11.13
CA ARG A 289 22.62 -2.35 -10.35
C ARG A 289 22.00 -1.67 -9.13
N ARG A 290 20.85 -1.02 -9.28
CA ARG A 290 20.16 -0.34 -8.17
C ARG A 290 19.75 -1.31 -7.07
N PHE A 291 19.22 -2.48 -7.44
CA PHE A 291 18.88 -3.51 -6.46
C PHE A 291 20.14 -4.11 -5.83
N SER A 292 21.16 -4.44 -6.60
CA SER A 292 22.42 -4.96 -6.06
C SER A 292 23.08 -4.01 -5.06
N ASP A 293 23.19 -2.71 -5.35
CA ASP A 293 23.73 -1.72 -4.41
C ASP A 293 22.88 -1.61 -3.12
N SER A 294 21.55 -1.63 -3.27
CA SER A 294 20.66 -1.52 -2.12
C SER A 294 20.72 -2.77 -1.25
N LEU A 295 20.67 -3.97 -1.86
CA LEU A 295 20.72 -5.26 -1.17
C LEU A 295 22.08 -5.48 -0.49
N CYS A 296 23.20 -5.21 -1.17
CA CYS A 296 24.53 -5.28 -0.57
C CYS A 296 24.67 -4.29 0.60
N GLY A 297 24.20 -3.04 0.43
CA GLY A 297 24.23 -2.06 1.51
C GLY A 297 23.42 -2.50 2.73
N LEU A 298 22.22 -3.05 2.52
CA LEU A 298 21.37 -3.57 3.59
C LEU A 298 22.01 -4.79 4.28
N PHE A 299 22.63 -5.70 3.54
CA PHE A 299 23.31 -6.87 4.11
C PHE A 299 24.31 -6.47 5.21
N PHE A 300 25.10 -5.42 4.97
CA PHE A 300 26.09 -4.92 5.92
C PHE A 300 25.51 -4.02 7.02
N LEU A 301 24.33 -3.44 6.81
CA LEU A 301 23.68 -2.53 7.76
C LEU A 301 22.76 -3.25 8.75
N LEU A 302 22.23 -4.41 8.36
CA LEU A 302 21.31 -5.17 9.20
C LEU A 302 22.01 -5.64 10.48
N PRO A 303 21.37 -5.47 11.65
CA PRO A 303 21.92 -5.91 12.92
C PRO A 303 21.98 -7.45 13.00
N ASP A 304 22.72 -7.98 13.96
CA ASP A 304 22.69 -9.42 14.23
C ASP A 304 21.40 -9.77 14.99
N GLY A 305 20.66 -10.75 14.48
CA GLY A 305 19.39 -11.21 15.06
C GLY A 305 18.71 -12.24 14.16
N CYS A 306 17.78 -13.03 14.71
CA CYS A 306 17.13 -14.12 13.96
C CYS A 306 16.41 -13.61 12.71
N ILE A 307 15.62 -12.54 12.83
CA ILE A 307 14.90 -11.93 11.70
C ILE A 307 15.88 -11.36 10.67
N ALA A 308 16.98 -10.75 11.13
CA ALA A 308 17.98 -10.18 10.24
C ALA A 308 18.75 -11.27 9.47
N LEU A 309 18.98 -12.44 10.07
CA LEU A 309 19.55 -13.60 9.36
C LEU A 309 18.62 -14.08 8.24
N ASP A 310 17.32 -14.20 8.50
CA ASP A 310 16.34 -14.54 7.45
C ASP A 310 16.36 -13.52 6.30
N ILE A 311 16.51 -12.23 6.60
CA ILE A 311 16.65 -11.17 5.59
C ILE A 311 17.96 -11.31 4.82
N LYS A 312 19.08 -11.61 5.50
CA LYS A 312 20.39 -11.83 4.88
C LYS A 312 20.36 -13.02 3.91
N ASP A 313 19.65 -14.09 4.25
CA ASP A 313 19.46 -15.25 3.36
C ASP A 313 18.70 -14.86 2.09
N ILE A 314 17.61 -14.10 2.22
CA ILE A 314 16.85 -13.56 1.07
C ILE A 314 17.73 -12.65 0.21
N ILE A 315 18.56 -11.81 0.84
CA ILE A 315 19.50 -10.93 0.12
C ILE A 315 20.50 -11.77 -0.68
N ILE A 316 21.11 -12.81 -0.09
CA ILE A 316 22.07 -13.68 -0.77
C ILE A 316 21.39 -14.38 -1.95
N GLU A 317 20.18 -14.91 -1.75
CA GLU A 317 19.38 -15.51 -2.83
C GLU A 317 19.14 -14.49 -3.95
N GLY A 318 18.69 -13.28 -3.61
CA GLY A 318 18.46 -12.18 -4.56
C GLY A 318 19.70 -11.81 -5.37
N LEU A 319 20.84 -11.66 -4.70
CA LEU A 319 22.12 -11.31 -5.32
C LEU A 319 22.64 -12.43 -6.22
N SER A 320 22.25 -13.70 -6.00
CA SER A 320 22.60 -14.82 -6.88
C SER A 320 22.00 -14.71 -8.29
N TYR A 321 20.95 -13.90 -8.46
CA TYR A 321 20.35 -13.60 -9.76
C TYR A 321 21.05 -12.46 -10.51
N ALA A 322 21.84 -11.61 -9.82
CA ALA A 322 22.56 -10.51 -10.43
C ALA A 322 23.77 -11.00 -11.24
N SER A 323 24.17 -10.25 -12.27
CA SER A 323 25.40 -10.57 -13.01
C SER A 323 26.65 -10.28 -12.16
N HIS A 324 27.71 -11.06 -12.41
CA HIS A 324 28.98 -10.91 -11.70
C HIS A 324 29.54 -9.49 -11.79
N ASP A 325 29.48 -8.86 -12.97
CA ASP A 325 30.01 -7.51 -13.20
C ASP A 325 29.25 -6.47 -12.37
N VAL A 326 27.92 -6.55 -12.33
CA VAL A 326 27.07 -5.64 -11.55
C VAL A 326 27.35 -5.79 -10.05
N LEU A 327 27.51 -7.03 -9.58
CA LEU A 327 27.81 -7.31 -8.18
C LEU A 327 29.20 -6.81 -7.78
N ALA A 328 30.20 -7.01 -8.64
CA ALA A 328 31.56 -6.51 -8.44
C ALA A 328 31.59 -4.98 -8.36
N ASP A 329 30.87 -4.29 -9.25
CA ASP A 329 30.74 -2.84 -9.24
C ASP A 329 30.07 -2.33 -7.95
N SER A 330 28.95 -2.93 -7.54
CA SER A 330 28.24 -2.55 -6.31
C SER A 330 29.11 -2.77 -5.06
N LEU A 331 29.88 -3.85 -4.99
CA LEU A 331 30.79 -4.10 -3.86
C LEU A 331 31.97 -3.12 -3.87
N ALA A 332 32.51 -2.78 -5.03
CA ALA A 332 33.57 -1.79 -5.16
C ALA A 332 33.10 -0.41 -4.69
N GLU A 333 31.89 0.00 -5.07
CA GLU A 333 31.28 1.26 -4.60
C GLU A 333 31.10 1.30 -3.08
N LEU A 334 30.61 0.20 -2.49
CA LEU A 334 30.48 0.09 -1.03
C LEU A 334 31.83 0.14 -0.31
N SER A 335 32.87 -0.47 -0.88
CA SER A 335 34.22 -0.43 -0.31
C SER A 335 34.87 0.96 -0.39
N GLY A 336 34.48 1.75 -1.39
CA GLY A 336 34.94 3.13 -1.57
C GLY A 336 34.16 4.16 -0.74
N ALA A 337 32.96 3.81 -0.25
CA ALA A 337 32.16 4.69 0.58
C ALA A 337 32.76 4.81 1.99
N SER A 338 33.22 6.01 2.34
CA SER A 338 33.80 6.31 3.65
C SER A 338 32.79 6.00 4.77
N GLY A 339 33.07 4.97 5.58
CA GLY A 339 32.22 4.58 6.72
C GLY A 339 31.91 3.08 6.79
N PHE A 340 32.16 2.33 5.73
CA PHE A 340 32.08 0.87 5.73
C PHE A 340 33.48 0.27 5.68
N ASP A 341 33.95 -0.30 6.79
CA ASP A 341 34.99 -1.31 6.72
C ASP A 341 34.32 -2.63 6.31
N VAL A 342 34.14 -2.78 5.00
CA VAL A 342 33.44 -3.94 4.40
C VAL A 342 34.10 -5.25 4.81
N ALA A 343 35.43 -5.27 4.94
CA ALA A 343 36.17 -6.47 5.30
C ALA A 343 35.86 -6.91 6.74
N SER A 344 35.92 -5.99 7.72
CA SER A 344 35.58 -6.34 9.11
C SER A 344 34.10 -6.69 9.28
N ARG A 345 33.18 -5.96 8.64
CA ARG A 345 31.73 -6.27 8.73
C ARG A 345 31.34 -7.58 8.04
N LEU A 346 32.04 -7.95 6.97
CA LEU A 346 31.84 -9.24 6.31
C LEU A 346 32.33 -10.37 7.21
N ASP A 347 33.52 -10.25 7.79
CA ASP A 347 34.06 -11.23 8.75
C ASP A 347 33.14 -11.39 9.96
N ASP A 348 32.63 -10.28 10.53
CA ASP A 348 31.67 -10.30 11.63
C ASP A 348 30.37 -11.01 11.23
N SER A 349 29.83 -10.71 10.03
CA SER A 349 28.60 -11.33 9.52
C SER A 349 28.78 -12.82 9.24
N ILE A 350 29.91 -13.24 8.67
CA ILE A 350 30.22 -14.66 8.42
C ILE A 350 30.37 -15.40 9.76
N HIS A 351 31.02 -14.79 10.75
CA HIS A 351 31.15 -15.37 12.08
C HIS A 351 29.81 -15.50 12.80
N ALA A 352 28.87 -14.56 12.59
CA ALA A 352 27.51 -14.65 13.12
C ALA A 352 26.70 -15.80 12.48
N ILE A 353 26.86 -16.04 11.18
CA ILE A 353 26.19 -17.15 10.47
C ILE A 353 26.76 -18.52 10.89
N CYS A 354 28.06 -18.59 11.20
CA CYS A 354 28.71 -19.85 11.58
C CYS A 354 28.45 -20.30 13.04
N ARG A 355 27.77 -19.49 13.85
CA ARG A 355 27.42 -19.80 15.24
C ARG A 355 25.96 -20.22 15.35
#